data_AF-A0A663N3M9-F1
#
_entry.id   AF-A0A663N3M9-F1
#
_cell.length_a   1.000
_cell.length_b   1.000
_cell.length_c   1.000
_cell.angle_alpha   90.00
_cell.angle_beta   90.00
_cell.angle_gamma   90.00
#
_symmetry.space_group_name_H-M   'P 1'
#
loop_
_entity.id
_entity.type
_entity.pdbx_description
1 polymer ?
#
loop_
_entity_poly.entity_id
_entity_poly.type
_entity_poly.pdbx_seq_one_letter_code
_entity_poly.pdbx_strand_id
1 'polypeptide(L)'
;MEKGPCHPNPCHNNGECQLVPNRGDVFTDYICKCPAGYDGVHCQNNRNECYSQPCKNGGTCLDLDGDYTCKCPSPFMGKTCHVRCAVLLGMEGGAISDAQLSASSVYYGFLGLQRWGPELARLNNQGIVNAWTSSNYDKNPWIQANLLRKMRLSGVITQGARRVGQQEYVRAYKVSYSLDGQEFTFCKDEKQDADKIFQGNVDYSTMQTNMFDPPITAQFIRIYPVMCRRACTLRFELIGCEMNGCSEPLGMKSRLISDQQITASSVFKTWGIDAFTWHPHYARLDKTGKTNAWTALHNGQSEWLQIDLRDQKKVTGIITQGARDFGHIQYVAAYKVAYSDNGTSWTLYQDGQTNSAKIFHGNSDNYSHKKNVFDEPFYARFIRILPVAWHNRITLRVELLGCDE
;
A
#
# COMPACT_ATOMS: atom_id res chain seq x y z
N MET A 1 -6.37 59.67 -23.44
CA MET A 1 -6.82 58.28 -23.64
C MET A 1 -7.40 57.81 -22.32
N GLU A 2 -8.72 57.76 -22.22
CA GLU A 2 -9.37 57.15 -21.04
C GLU A 2 -8.95 55.69 -20.97
N LYS A 3 -8.39 55.28 -19.83
CA LYS A 3 -8.14 53.88 -19.54
C LYS A 3 -9.51 53.24 -19.30
N GLY A 4 -9.85 52.20 -20.07
CA GLY A 4 -11.13 51.50 -19.93
C GLY A 4 -11.31 50.89 -18.53
N PRO A 5 -12.52 50.40 -18.19
CA PRO A 5 -12.88 50.01 -16.82
C PRO A 5 -12.06 48.84 -16.27
N CYS A 6 -11.39 48.05 -17.12
CA CYS A 6 -10.45 46.99 -16.71
C CYS A 6 -9.00 47.48 -16.48
N HIS A 7 -8.73 48.79 -16.52
CA HIS A 7 -7.38 49.35 -16.33
C HIS A 7 -7.36 50.53 -15.34
N PRO A 8 -6.85 50.33 -14.10
CA PRO A 8 -6.28 49.09 -13.55
C PRO A 8 -7.34 47.99 -13.35
N ASN A 9 -6.93 46.71 -13.29
CA ASN A 9 -7.86 45.58 -13.14
C ASN A 9 -8.63 45.73 -11.81
N PRO A 10 -9.97 45.91 -11.84
CA PRO A 10 -10.78 46.09 -10.64
C PRO A 10 -11.06 44.77 -9.89
N CYS A 11 -10.77 43.61 -10.50
CA CYS A 11 -11.03 42.31 -9.90
C CYS A 11 -9.92 41.91 -8.90
N HIS A 12 -10.32 41.52 -7.69
CA HIS A 12 -9.44 41.01 -6.64
C HIS A 12 -9.07 39.54 -6.86
N ASN A 13 -8.12 39.02 -6.07
CA ASN A 13 -7.75 37.60 -6.01
C ASN A 13 -7.46 36.95 -7.37
N ASN A 14 -6.75 37.69 -8.24
CA ASN A 14 -6.43 37.30 -9.62
C ASN A 14 -7.67 37.06 -10.52
N GLY A 15 -8.80 37.72 -10.24
CA GLY A 15 -9.97 37.70 -11.11
C GLY A 15 -9.70 38.30 -12.49
N GLU A 16 -10.31 37.70 -13.51
CA GLU A 16 -10.20 38.11 -14.91
C GLU A 16 -11.29 39.14 -15.23
N CYS A 17 -10.90 40.37 -15.59
CA CYS A 17 -11.85 41.42 -15.99
C CYS A 17 -12.26 41.27 -17.45
N GLN A 18 -13.57 41.13 -17.69
CA GLN A 18 -14.15 40.99 -19.02
C GLN A 18 -15.11 42.14 -19.30
N LEU A 19 -14.96 42.79 -20.45
CA LEU A 19 -15.86 43.87 -20.88
C LEU A 19 -17.17 43.27 -21.38
N VAL A 20 -18.30 43.84 -20.96
CA VAL A 20 -19.63 43.44 -21.41
C VAL A 20 -20.08 44.38 -22.53
N PRO A 21 -20.31 43.89 -23.76
CA PRO A 21 -20.74 44.73 -24.87
C PRO A 21 -22.22 45.12 -24.72
N ASN A 22 -22.50 46.35 -24.28
CA ASN A 22 -23.85 46.92 -24.31
C ASN A 22 -24.12 47.65 -25.63
N ARG A 23 -25.35 47.50 -26.15
CA ARG A 23 -25.79 47.96 -27.49
C ARG A 23 -26.42 49.37 -27.52
N GLY A 24 -26.09 50.28 -26.60
CA GLY A 24 -26.76 51.60 -26.62
C GLY A 24 -26.25 52.74 -25.75
N ASP A 25 -25.27 52.53 -24.87
CA ASP A 25 -24.94 53.51 -23.84
C ASP A 25 -23.45 53.92 -23.93
N VAL A 26 -23.14 55.14 -23.48
CA VAL A 26 -21.78 55.75 -23.52
C VAL A 26 -20.79 55.08 -22.53
N PHE A 27 -21.26 54.14 -21.69
CA PHE A 27 -20.45 53.44 -20.70
C PHE A 27 -20.26 51.95 -21.07
N THR A 28 -19.01 51.52 -21.25
CA THR A 28 -18.65 50.10 -21.35
C THR A 28 -18.69 49.49 -19.96
N ASP A 29 -19.52 48.48 -19.74
CA ASP A 29 -19.62 47.77 -18.47
C ASP A 29 -18.57 46.64 -18.38
N TYR A 30 -18.28 46.14 -17.17
CA TYR A 30 -17.35 45.03 -16.95
C TYR A 30 -17.90 44.01 -15.96
N ILE A 31 -17.45 42.76 -16.11
CA ILE A 31 -17.70 41.67 -15.17
C ILE A 31 -16.39 41.03 -14.77
N CYS A 32 -16.25 40.72 -13.49
CA CYS A 32 -15.13 39.94 -12.98
C CYS A 32 -15.46 38.45 -13.03
N LYS A 33 -14.66 37.68 -13.77
CA LYS A 33 -14.71 36.22 -13.74
C LYS A 33 -13.79 35.74 -12.62
N CYS A 34 -14.41 35.27 -11.54
CA CYS A 34 -13.70 34.87 -10.34
C CYS A 34 -13.03 33.51 -10.50
N PRO A 35 -11.79 33.34 -9.97
CA PRO A 35 -11.18 32.03 -9.87
C PRO A 35 -11.97 31.11 -8.93
N ALA A 36 -11.72 29.80 -9.03
CA ALA A 36 -12.30 28.85 -8.10
C ALA A 36 -11.95 29.25 -6.65
N GLY A 37 -12.94 29.24 -5.77
CA GLY A 37 -12.82 29.61 -4.36
C GLY A 37 -13.07 31.08 -4.03
N TYR A 38 -13.38 31.93 -5.03
CA TYR A 38 -13.75 33.32 -4.79
C TYR A 38 -15.12 33.67 -5.39
N ASP A 39 -15.83 34.58 -4.74
CA ASP A 39 -17.08 35.14 -5.24
C ASP A 39 -17.22 36.65 -4.97
N GLY A 40 -18.34 37.23 -5.38
CA GLY A 40 -18.61 38.67 -5.30
C GLY A 40 -18.36 39.39 -6.62
N VAL A 41 -18.86 40.63 -6.71
CA VAL A 41 -18.81 41.45 -7.93
C VAL A 41 -17.38 41.71 -8.42
N HIS A 42 -16.42 41.75 -7.50
CA HIS A 42 -15.00 41.93 -7.77
C HIS A 42 -14.15 40.76 -7.27
N CYS A 43 -14.73 39.58 -7.05
CA CYS A 43 -14.03 38.40 -6.51
C CYS A 43 -13.37 38.64 -5.14
N GLN A 44 -13.93 39.59 -4.37
CA GLN A 44 -13.37 40.03 -3.10
C GLN A 44 -13.70 39.10 -1.94
N ASN A 45 -14.67 38.20 -2.10
CA ASN A 45 -15.08 37.28 -1.07
C ASN A 45 -14.37 35.95 -1.26
N ASN A 46 -13.77 35.45 -0.19
CA ASN A 46 -13.36 34.05 -0.13
C ASN A 46 -14.61 33.17 0.10
N ARG A 47 -14.88 32.25 -0.82
CA ARG A 47 -16.04 31.37 -0.73
C ARG A 47 -15.72 30.27 0.26
N ASN A 48 -16.52 30.13 1.30
CA ASN A 48 -16.31 29.04 2.24
C ASN A 48 -16.77 27.69 1.67
N GLU A 49 -15.84 26.84 1.19
CA GLU A 49 -16.19 25.54 0.62
C GLU A 49 -16.73 24.55 1.66
N CYS A 50 -16.46 24.77 2.95
CA CYS A 50 -16.90 23.88 4.01
C CYS A 50 -18.44 23.81 4.16
N TYR A 51 -19.19 24.81 3.70
CA TYR A 51 -20.66 24.74 3.66
C TYR A 51 -21.20 23.57 2.83
N SER A 52 -20.45 23.13 1.81
CA SER A 52 -20.82 21.97 0.99
C SER A 52 -20.59 20.62 1.67
N GLN A 53 -20.02 20.61 2.88
CA GLN A 53 -19.60 19.41 3.63
C GLN A 53 -18.73 18.46 2.76
N PRO A 54 -17.58 18.96 2.24
CA PRO A 54 -16.75 18.19 1.33
C PRO A 54 -16.02 17.03 2.03
N CYS A 55 -15.70 17.18 3.32
CA CYS A 55 -15.00 16.17 4.10
C CYS A 55 -15.90 14.97 4.42
N LYS A 56 -15.50 13.78 3.97
CA LYS A 56 -16.18 12.50 4.23
C LYS A 56 -15.64 11.83 5.48
N ASN A 57 -16.29 10.73 5.89
CA ASN A 57 -15.82 9.82 6.94
C ASN A 57 -15.47 10.50 8.28
N GLY A 58 -16.24 11.53 8.68
CA GLY A 58 -16.03 12.25 9.93
C GLY A 58 -14.86 13.25 9.90
N GLY A 59 -14.34 13.59 8.72
CA GLY A 59 -13.34 14.63 8.55
C GLY A 59 -13.86 16.01 8.98
N THR A 60 -13.01 16.78 9.67
CA THR A 60 -13.32 18.18 10.03
C THR A 60 -12.84 19.11 8.92
N CYS A 61 -13.75 19.91 8.36
CA CYS A 61 -13.40 20.88 7.32
C CYS A 61 -12.84 22.16 7.93
N LEU A 62 -11.74 22.64 7.36
CA LEU A 62 -11.13 23.93 7.67
C LEU A 62 -11.09 24.75 6.38
N ASP A 63 -11.71 25.92 6.45
CA ASP A 63 -11.74 26.89 5.38
C ASP A 63 -10.38 27.58 5.24
N LEU A 64 -9.89 27.74 4.01
CA LEU A 64 -8.65 28.44 3.67
C LEU A 64 -8.95 29.51 2.61
N ASP A 65 -7.98 30.36 2.31
CA ASP A 65 -8.12 31.40 1.29
C ASP A 65 -8.11 30.80 -0.12
N GLY A 66 -9.28 30.78 -0.78
CA GLY A 66 -9.51 30.18 -2.09
C GLY A 66 -9.45 28.66 -2.13
N ASP A 67 -9.46 27.98 -0.97
CA ASP A 67 -9.49 26.52 -0.88
C ASP A 67 -10.00 26.03 0.49
N TYR A 68 -10.07 24.72 0.67
CA TYR A 68 -10.32 24.09 1.97
C TYR A 68 -9.34 22.95 2.22
N THR A 69 -9.19 22.60 3.50
CA THR A 69 -8.48 21.39 3.91
C THR A 69 -9.32 20.56 4.87
N CYS A 70 -9.27 19.24 4.72
CA CYS A 70 -9.93 18.33 5.64
C CYS A 70 -8.93 17.73 6.62
N LYS A 71 -9.17 17.90 7.92
CA LYS A 71 -8.50 17.13 8.96
C LYS A 71 -9.16 15.75 9.04
N CYS A 72 -8.53 14.76 8.39
CA CYS A 72 -9.05 13.40 8.34
C CYS A 72 -8.72 12.61 9.61
N PRO A 73 -9.71 11.96 10.25
CA PRO A 73 -9.44 11.01 11.32
C PRO A 73 -8.72 9.78 10.75
N SER A 74 -7.80 9.20 11.52
CA SER A 74 -7.18 7.91 11.17
C SER A 74 -8.27 6.81 11.07
N PRO A 75 -8.28 5.96 10.04
CA PRO A 75 -7.27 5.77 8.99
C PRO A 75 -7.57 6.46 7.65
N PHE A 76 -8.35 7.53 7.60
CA PHE A 76 -8.76 8.18 6.35
C PHE A 76 -7.76 9.24 5.86
N MET A 77 -7.73 9.47 4.54
CA MET A 77 -6.87 10.45 3.88
C MET A 77 -7.44 10.97 2.55
N GLY A 78 -6.69 11.86 1.91
CA GLY A 78 -7.10 12.59 0.71
C GLY A 78 -7.74 13.94 1.06
N LYS A 79 -7.86 14.83 0.07
CA LYS A 79 -8.41 16.19 0.27
C LYS A 79 -9.81 16.18 0.90
N THR A 80 -10.59 15.15 0.62
CA THR A 80 -11.97 14.96 1.15
C THR A 80 -12.09 13.78 2.13
N CYS A 81 -10.99 13.19 2.61
CA CYS A 81 -11.01 12.02 3.51
C CYS A 81 -11.73 10.78 2.94
N HIS A 82 -11.80 10.62 1.62
CA HIS A 82 -12.48 9.49 0.98
C HIS A 82 -11.63 8.22 0.89
N VAL A 83 -10.29 8.35 0.93
CA VAL A 83 -9.37 7.22 0.81
C VAL A 83 -9.12 6.61 2.19
N ARG A 84 -9.21 5.28 2.30
CA ARG A 84 -8.95 4.55 3.55
C ARG A 84 -7.55 3.93 3.54
N CYS A 85 -6.64 4.49 4.33
CA CYS A 85 -5.26 4.03 4.48
C CYS A 85 -5.13 2.97 5.58
N ALA A 86 -5.71 1.79 5.40
CA ALA A 86 -5.76 0.74 6.44
C ALA A 86 -5.34 -0.65 5.94
N VAL A 87 -4.45 -0.72 4.95
CA VAL A 87 -4.02 -1.99 4.34
C VAL A 87 -2.87 -2.60 5.16
N LEU A 88 -2.84 -3.93 5.25
CA LEU A 88 -1.72 -4.65 5.86
C LEU A 88 -0.49 -4.57 4.94
N LEU A 89 0.65 -4.11 5.47
CA LEU A 89 1.83 -3.86 4.66
C LEU A 89 2.64 -5.13 4.34
N GLY A 90 2.35 -6.24 5.01
CA GLY A 90 2.74 -7.57 4.59
C GLY A 90 3.87 -8.18 5.41
N MET A 91 3.83 -8.00 6.72
CA MET A 91 4.59 -8.82 7.67
C MET A 91 4.08 -10.28 7.65
N GLU A 92 2.78 -10.53 7.70
CA GLU A 92 2.21 -11.89 7.60
C GLU A 92 2.33 -12.46 6.19
N GLY A 93 2.01 -11.64 5.18
CA GLY A 93 2.01 -12.04 3.77
C GLY A 93 3.39 -12.20 3.13
N GLY A 94 4.46 -11.75 3.79
CA GLY A 94 5.82 -11.84 3.24
C GLY A 94 6.20 -10.73 2.26
N ALA A 95 5.33 -9.74 2.02
CA ALA A 95 5.66 -8.59 1.18
C ALA A 95 6.80 -7.73 1.78
N ILE A 96 6.87 -7.67 3.11
CA ILE A 96 8.07 -7.23 3.84
C ILE A 96 8.98 -8.44 3.99
N SER A 97 10.12 -8.44 3.31
CA SER A 97 11.10 -9.53 3.32
C SER A 97 11.91 -9.59 4.62
N ASP A 98 12.53 -10.73 4.91
CA ASP A 98 13.36 -10.91 6.11
C ASP A 98 14.52 -9.92 6.18
N ALA A 99 15.09 -9.54 5.02
CA ALA A 99 16.18 -8.57 4.92
C ALA A 99 15.78 -7.14 5.33
N GLN A 100 14.47 -6.84 5.35
CA GLN A 100 13.94 -5.55 5.79
C GLN A 100 13.77 -5.45 7.30
N LEU A 101 13.93 -6.56 8.02
CA LEU A 101 13.71 -6.66 9.46
C LEU A 101 15.04 -6.72 10.21
N SER A 102 15.15 -5.94 11.27
CA SER A 102 16.30 -5.96 12.16
C SER A 102 15.87 -5.74 13.61
N ALA A 103 16.72 -6.13 14.56
CA ALA A 103 16.44 -5.93 15.98
C ALA A 103 17.74 -5.59 16.72
N SER A 104 17.59 -4.95 17.89
CA SER A 104 18.72 -4.64 18.78
C SER A 104 19.42 -5.89 19.30
N SER A 105 18.65 -6.92 19.58
CA SER A 105 19.12 -8.19 20.13
C SER A 105 18.14 -9.31 19.82
N VAL A 106 18.62 -10.54 19.97
CA VAL A 106 17.84 -11.76 19.76
C VAL A 106 18.10 -12.74 20.90
N TYR A 107 17.10 -13.52 21.25
CA TYR A 107 17.22 -14.60 22.21
C TYR A 107 17.64 -15.91 21.53
N TYR A 108 18.55 -16.64 22.17
CA TYR A 108 18.93 -18.00 21.80
C TYR A 108 18.52 -18.98 22.91
N GLY A 109 17.64 -19.93 22.57
CA GLY A 109 17.22 -21.02 23.45
C GLY A 109 18.06 -22.29 23.26
N PHE A 110 17.79 -23.31 24.09
CA PHE A 110 18.39 -24.66 24.11
C PHE A 110 19.68 -24.85 23.29
N LEU A 111 20.84 -24.71 23.94
CA LEU A 111 22.18 -24.88 23.34
C LEU A 111 22.45 -24.02 22.08
N GLY A 112 21.71 -22.92 21.89
CA GLY A 112 21.82 -22.06 20.71
C GLY A 112 20.98 -22.49 19.51
N LEU A 113 20.24 -23.60 19.61
CA LEU A 113 19.49 -24.18 18.49
C LEU A 113 18.16 -23.44 18.20
N GLN A 114 17.67 -22.65 19.15
CA GLN A 114 16.40 -21.91 19.00
C GLN A 114 16.67 -20.40 18.91
N ARG A 115 16.85 -19.87 17.70
CA ARG A 115 17.04 -18.44 17.47
C ARG A 115 15.71 -17.73 17.25
N TRP A 116 15.34 -16.80 18.14
CA TRP A 116 14.10 -16.02 18.07
C TRP A 116 14.35 -14.68 17.37
N GLY A 117 14.64 -14.73 16.07
CA GLY A 117 15.08 -13.59 15.27
C GLY A 117 13.94 -12.67 14.80
N PRO A 118 14.28 -11.47 14.29
CA PRO A 118 13.31 -10.50 13.77
C PRO A 118 12.50 -11.03 12.57
N GLU A 119 13.07 -11.92 11.76
CA GLU A 119 12.41 -12.54 10.61
C GLU A 119 11.16 -13.35 10.99
N LEU A 120 11.08 -13.80 12.24
CA LEU A 120 9.96 -14.58 12.78
C LEU A 120 8.83 -13.71 13.35
N ALA A 121 9.02 -12.39 13.46
CA ALA A 121 8.09 -11.44 14.07
C ALA A 121 6.84 -11.16 13.22
N ARG A 122 6.35 -12.16 12.49
CA ARG A 122 5.22 -12.07 11.57
C ARG A 122 3.94 -12.52 12.26
N LEU A 123 2.85 -11.79 12.05
CA LEU A 123 1.54 -12.12 12.63
C LEU A 123 1.13 -13.55 12.26
N ASN A 124 0.47 -14.26 13.18
CA ASN A 124 -0.01 -15.64 13.01
C ASN A 124 1.03 -16.69 12.60
N ASN A 125 2.32 -16.36 12.64
CA ASN A 125 3.38 -17.31 12.35
C ASN A 125 3.31 -18.53 13.29
N GLN A 126 3.47 -19.74 12.73
CA GLN A 126 3.29 -21.02 13.42
C GLN A 126 4.63 -21.75 13.55
N GLY A 127 4.75 -22.60 14.57
CA GLY A 127 5.94 -23.39 14.82
C GLY A 127 6.38 -23.34 16.29
N ILE A 128 7.44 -24.08 16.61
CA ILE A 128 8.03 -24.11 17.95
C ILE A 128 8.75 -22.79 18.28
N VAL A 129 9.35 -22.17 17.26
CA VAL A 129 9.98 -20.85 17.30
C VAL A 129 9.31 -20.03 16.21
N ASN A 130 8.53 -19.03 16.60
CA ASN A 130 7.60 -18.37 15.69
C ASN A 130 7.41 -16.87 15.96
N ALA A 131 8.29 -16.26 16.75
CA ALA A 131 8.25 -14.85 17.05
C ALA A 131 9.67 -14.29 17.23
N TRP A 132 9.79 -12.97 17.27
CA TRP A 132 11.00 -12.34 17.78
C TRP A 132 10.93 -12.28 19.30
N THR A 133 12.06 -12.57 19.96
CA THR A 133 12.25 -12.38 21.40
C THR A 133 13.59 -11.69 21.61
N SER A 134 13.60 -10.62 22.40
CA SER A 134 14.85 -9.91 22.73
C SER A 134 15.75 -10.72 23.66
N SER A 135 17.05 -10.40 23.67
CA SER A 135 17.98 -10.97 24.65
C SER A 135 17.58 -10.59 26.08
N ASN A 136 17.82 -11.48 27.04
CA ASN A 136 17.57 -11.20 28.46
C ASN A 136 18.53 -10.13 29.03
N TYR A 137 19.63 -9.83 28.33
CA TYR A 137 20.63 -8.84 28.73
C TYR A 137 20.38 -7.46 28.11
N ASP A 138 19.47 -7.35 27.15
CA ASP A 138 19.15 -6.10 26.49
C ASP A 138 18.11 -5.33 27.31
N LYS A 139 18.53 -4.20 27.89
CA LYS A 139 17.67 -3.34 28.71
C LYS A 139 16.75 -2.44 27.90
N ASN A 140 17.08 -2.20 26.62
CA ASN A 140 16.34 -1.27 25.76
C ASN A 140 16.09 -1.93 24.39
N PRO A 141 15.36 -3.05 24.35
CA PRO A 141 15.20 -3.80 23.12
C PRO A 141 14.35 -3.03 22.12
N TRP A 142 14.65 -3.22 20.83
CA TRP A 142 13.82 -2.74 19.73
C TRP A 142 13.82 -3.72 18.57
N ILE A 143 12.73 -3.69 17.80
CA ILE A 143 12.62 -4.32 16.49
C ILE A 143 12.24 -3.26 15.46
N GLN A 144 12.86 -3.33 14.29
CA GLN A 144 12.74 -2.37 13.20
C GLN A 144 12.24 -3.04 11.93
N ALA A 145 11.39 -2.33 11.19
CA ALA A 145 11.07 -2.63 9.80
C ALA A 145 11.51 -1.46 8.91
N ASN A 146 12.24 -1.77 7.83
CA ASN A 146 12.56 -0.86 6.74
C ASN A 146 11.57 -1.08 5.59
N LEU A 147 10.70 -0.11 5.35
CA LEU A 147 9.66 -0.17 4.32
C LEU A 147 10.21 0.10 2.91
N LEU A 148 11.52 0.36 2.77
CA LEU A 148 12.26 0.66 1.53
C LEU A 148 11.86 1.95 0.82
N ARG A 149 10.74 2.55 1.20
CA ARG A 149 10.20 3.80 0.68
C ARG A 149 9.41 4.54 1.75
N LYS A 150 9.13 5.81 1.49
CA LYS A 150 8.27 6.64 2.34
C LYS A 150 6.83 6.14 2.28
N MET A 151 6.32 5.71 3.43
CA MET A 151 4.97 5.18 3.59
C MET A 151 4.21 5.99 4.62
N ARG A 152 2.87 5.94 4.55
CA ARG A 152 1.98 6.43 5.60
C ARG A 152 1.54 5.24 6.45
N LEU A 153 1.90 5.26 7.72
CA LEU A 153 1.56 4.26 8.71
C LEU A 153 0.37 4.73 9.54
N SER A 154 -0.69 3.93 9.54
CA SER A 154 -1.94 4.21 10.26
C SER A 154 -2.06 3.40 11.55
N GLY A 155 -1.27 2.34 11.73
CA GLY A 155 -1.30 1.57 12.96
C GLY A 155 -0.39 0.35 12.96
N VAL A 156 -0.47 -0.42 14.04
CA VAL A 156 0.25 -1.67 14.23
C VAL A 156 -0.64 -2.69 14.94
N ILE A 157 -0.55 -3.94 14.50
CA ILE A 157 -1.18 -5.10 15.13
C ILE A 157 -0.07 -5.89 15.82
N THR A 158 -0.30 -6.31 17.06
CA THR A 158 0.69 -7.03 17.88
C THR A 158 0.10 -8.34 18.41
N GLN A 159 0.94 -9.35 18.57
CA GLN A 159 0.60 -10.68 19.09
C GLN A 159 1.80 -11.25 19.84
N GLY A 160 1.56 -12.03 20.91
CA GLY A 160 2.61 -12.70 21.67
C GLY A 160 3.05 -14.04 21.07
N ALA A 161 3.67 -14.91 21.86
CA ALA A 161 3.91 -16.31 21.51
C ALA A 161 3.97 -17.23 22.75
N ARG A 162 4.20 -18.52 22.52
CA ARG A 162 4.40 -19.50 23.60
C ARG A 162 5.72 -20.21 23.44
N ARG A 163 6.41 -20.38 24.56
CA ARG A 163 7.64 -21.14 24.67
C ARG A 163 7.48 -22.19 25.76
N VAL A 164 7.61 -23.48 25.41
CA VAL A 164 7.47 -24.61 26.35
C VAL A 164 6.19 -24.52 27.19
N GLY A 165 5.06 -24.26 26.53
CA GLY A 165 3.74 -24.12 27.17
C GLY A 165 3.49 -22.80 27.89
N GLN A 166 4.53 -21.98 28.12
CA GLN A 166 4.45 -20.68 28.80
C GLN A 166 4.17 -19.54 27.81
N GLN A 167 3.22 -18.67 28.14
CA GLN A 167 2.93 -17.46 27.35
C GLN A 167 3.95 -16.35 27.59
N GLU A 168 4.36 -15.69 26.51
CA GLU A 168 5.30 -14.58 26.48
C GLU A 168 4.79 -13.51 25.51
N TYR A 169 4.76 -12.26 25.94
CA TYR A 169 4.20 -11.17 25.14
C TYR A 169 4.59 -9.80 25.69
N VAL A 170 4.55 -8.80 24.81
CA VAL A 170 4.71 -7.39 25.17
C VAL A 170 3.38 -6.83 25.68
N ARG A 171 3.36 -6.24 26.87
CA ARG A 171 2.19 -5.62 27.52
C ARG A 171 2.04 -4.13 27.24
N ALA A 172 3.16 -3.46 27.00
CA ALA A 172 3.19 -2.04 26.65
C ALA A 172 4.45 -1.75 25.82
N TYR A 173 4.34 -0.84 24.86
CA TYR A 173 5.46 -0.48 23.98
C TYR A 173 5.39 0.99 23.55
N LYS A 174 6.53 1.52 23.11
CA LYS A 174 6.64 2.79 22.40
C LYS A 174 6.95 2.54 20.94
N VAL A 175 6.65 3.53 20.09
CA VAL A 175 6.98 3.49 18.66
C VAL A 175 7.81 4.71 18.32
N SER A 176 8.92 4.51 17.61
CA SER A 176 9.65 5.59 16.95
C SER A 176 9.73 5.35 15.45
N TYR A 177 9.96 6.42 14.70
CA TYR A 177 9.97 6.39 13.25
C TYR A 177 11.01 7.33 12.67
N SER A 178 11.43 7.05 11.44
CA SER A 178 12.48 7.79 10.75
C SER A 178 12.27 7.75 9.23
N LEU A 179 12.75 8.78 8.54
CA LEU A 179 12.81 8.83 7.07
C LEU A 179 14.18 8.39 6.53
N ASP A 180 15.25 8.56 7.29
CA ASP A 180 16.64 8.33 6.87
C ASP A 180 17.32 7.12 7.54
N GLY A 181 16.69 6.56 8.58
CA GLY A 181 17.22 5.44 9.37
C GLY A 181 18.32 5.85 10.35
N GLN A 182 18.58 7.15 10.52
CA GLN A 182 19.56 7.72 11.44
C GLN A 182 18.86 8.44 12.58
N GLU A 183 18.02 9.42 12.27
CA GLU A 183 17.29 10.19 13.27
C GLU A 183 15.89 9.59 13.51
N PHE A 184 15.64 9.17 14.74
CA PHE A 184 14.36 8.58 15.14
C PHE A 184 13.57 9.51 16.06
N THR A 185 12.31 9.74 15.71
CA THR A 185 11.37 10.51 16.52
C THR A 185 10.36 9.56 17.16
N PHE A 186 10.11 9.70 18.47
CA PHE A 186 9.07 8.93 19.16
C PHE A 186 7.68 9.51 18.89
N CYS A 187 6.70 8.63 18.75
CA CYS A 187 5.29 9.03 18.74
C CYS A 187 4.96 9.72 20.05
N LYS A 188 4.33 10.89 19.98
CA LYS A 188 3.92 11.65 21.16
C LYS A 188 2.46 11.40 21.52
N ASP A 189 2.12 11.64 22.77
CA ASP A 189 0.74 11.63 23.25
C ASP A 189 -0.07 12.81 22.65
N GLU A 190 -1.37 12.85 22.94
CA GLU A 190 -2.26 13.89 22.38
C GLU A 190 -1.86 15.31 22.79
N LYS A 191 -1.25 15.45 23.97
CA LYS A 191 -0.76 16.73 24.51
C LYS A 191 0.63 17.11 23.98
N GLN A 192 1.32 16.18 23.33
CA GLN A 192 2.68 16.27 22.81
C GLN A 192 3.79 16.43 23.88
N ASP A 193 3.48 16.17 25.14
CA ASP A 193 4.39 16.39 26.27
C ASP A 193 5.25 15.16 26.57
N ALA A 194 4.76 13.96 26.22
CA ALA A 194 5.41 12.70 26.53
C ALA A 194 5.36 11.71 25.36
N ASP A 195 6.27 10.73 25.37
CA ASP A 195 6.20 9.63 24.40
C ASP A 195 4.96 8.78 24.66
N LYS A 196 4.18 8.53 23.60
CA LYS A 196 2.98 7.69 23.67
C LYS A 196 3.35 6.25 23.99
N ILE A 197 2.74 5.74 25.07
CA ILE A 197 2.81 4.33 25.43
C ILE A 197 1.57 3.64 24.88
N PHE A 198 1.78 2.71 23.97
CA PHE A 198 0.74 1.88 23.38
C PHE A 198 0.49 0.65 24.26
N GLN A 199 -0.78 0.28 24.39
CA GLN A 199 -1.18 -0.94 25.08
C GLN A 199 -0.84 -2.15 24.21
N GLY A 200 -0.07 -3.08 24.76
CA GLY A 200 0.26 -4.35 24.12
C GLY A 200 -0.76 -5.44 24.44
N ASN A 201 -0.32 -6.70 24.30
CA ASN A 201 -1.18 -7.87 24.44
C ASN A 201 -1.49 -8.18 25.92
N VAL A 202 -2.61 -8.89 26.11
CA VAL A 202 -3.02 -9.49 27.39
C VAL A 202 -2.72 -10.98 27.47
N ASP A 203 -2.55 -11.64 26.32
CA ASP A 203 -2.19 -13.05 26.19
C ASP A 203 -1.26 -13.27 24.97
N TYR A 204 -0.98 -14.53 24.62
CA TYR A 204 -0.03 -14.87 23.55
C TYR A 204 -0.62 -14.92 22.14
N SER A 205 -1.94 -14.98 21.99
CA SER A 205 -2.63 -15.32 20.74
C SER A 205 -3.58 -14.24 20.25
N THR A 206 -4.19 -13.46 21.13
CA THR A 206 -5.10 -12.39 20.72
C THR A 206 -4.33 -11.26 20.07
N MET A 207 -4.86 -10.80 18.95
CA MET A 207 -4.29 -9.68 18.20
C MET A 207 -4.72 -8.37 18.86
N GLN A 208 -3.75 -7.53 19.22
CA GLN A 208 -4.00 -6.20 19.75
C GLN A 208 -3.67 -5.16 18.69
N THR A 209 -4.66 -4.38 18.27
CA THR A 209 -4.50 -3.32 17.26
C THR A 209 -4.41 -1.97 17.94
N ASN A 210 -3.42 -1.16 17.54
CA ASN A 210 -3.29 0.24 17.94
C ASN A 210 -3.17 1.11 16.69
N MET A 211 -4.08 2.06 16.54
CA MET A 211 -4.04 3.05 15.46
C MET A 211 -3.20 4.26 15.88
N PHE A 212 -2.45 4.79 14.93
CA PHE A 212 -1.73 6.05 15.07
C PHE A 212 -2.68 7.19 14.74
N ASP A 213 -2.77 8.15 15.66
CA ASP A 213 -3.47 9.41 15.49
C ASP A 213 -2.60 10.53 16.07
N PRO A 214 -2.05 11.42 15.24
CA PRO A 214 -2.13 11.41 13.77
C PRO A 214 -1.36 10.23 13.15
N PRO A 215 -1.66 9.84 11.89
CA PRO A 215 -0.89 8.82 11.18
C PRO A 215 0.54 9.28 10.92
N ILE A 216 1.47 8.34 10.90
CA ILE A 216 2.91 8.58 10.82
C ILE A 216 3.37 8.51 9.37
N THR A 217 4.30 9.37 8.98
CA THR A 217 4.98 9.26 7.69
C THR A 217 6.43 8.84 7.90
N ALA A 218 6.82 7.67 7.40
CA ALA A 218 8.13 7.08 7.69
C ALA A 218 8.57 6.07 6.63
N GLN A 219 9.87 5.83 6.55
CA GLN A 219 10.44 4.67 5.86
C GLN A 219 10.86 3.60 6.87
N PHE A 220 11.34 4.00 8.04
CA PHE A 220 11.76 3.12 9.11
C PHE A 220 10.82 3.27 10.30
N ILE A 221 10.37 2.16 10.85
CA ILE A 221 9.60 2.13 12.10
C ILE A 221 10.28 1.19 13.08
N ARG A 222 10.36 1.60 14.35
CA ARG A 222 10.86 0.82 15.47
C ARG A 222 9.81 0.67 16.56
N ILE A 223 9.67 -0.54 17.06
CA ILE A 223 8.83 -0.87 18.22
C ILE A 223 9.76 -1.17 19.40
N TYR A 224 9.53 -0.49 20.52
CA TYR A 224 10.30 -0.61 21.75
C TYR A 224 9.42 -1.21 22.85
N PRO A 225 9.57 -2.50 23.18
CA PRO A 225 8.91 -3.09 24.34
C PRO A 225 9.29 -2.35 25.62
N VAL A 226 8.29 -1.88 26.37
CA VAL A 226 8.48 -1.19 27.66
C VAL A 226 8.15 -2.12 28.82
N MET A 227 7.08 -2.91 28.69
CA MET A 227 6.68 -3.89 29.69
C MET A 227 6.38 -5.22 29.03
N CYS A 228 6.89 -6.31 29.59
CA CYS A 228 6.78 -7.64 29.00
C CYS A 228 6.31 -8.66 30.05
N ARG A 229 5.58 -9.68 29.59
CA ARG A 229 5.24 -10.85 30.40
C ARG A 229 6.27 -11.94 30.12
N ARG A 230 7.06 -12.29 31.15
CA ARG A 230 8.18 -13.26 31.12
C ARG A 230 9.34 -12.87 30.21
N ALA A 231 9.10 -12.64 28.93
CA ALA A 231 10.08 -12.15 27.97
C ALA A 231 9.42 -11.18 26.98
N CYS A 232 10.21 -10.29 26.40
CA CYS A 232 9.74 -9.38 25.35
C CYS A 232 9.66 -10.13 24.02
N THR A 233 8.53 -10.80 23.83
CA THR A 233 8.24 -11.63 22.66
C THR A 233 7.12 -10.99 21.84
N LEU A 234 7.34 -10.83 20.53
CA LEU A 234 6.43 -10.09 19.65
C LEU A 234 6.35 -10.71 18.25
N ARG A 235 5.12 -10.81 17.75
CA ARG A 235 4.75 -10.88 16.34
C ARG A 235 3.95 -9.62 16.02
N PHE A 236 4.14 -9.04 14.84
CA PHE A 236 3.40 -7.84 14.48
C PHE A 236 3.09 -7.76 12.99
N GLU A 237 2.13 -6.89 12.68
CA GLU A 237 1.78 -6.48 11.32
C GLU A 237 1.61 -4.95 11.29
N LEU A 238 2.08 -4.33 10.22
CA LEU A 238 1.98 -2.88 10.05
C LEU A 238 0.76 -2.55 9.20
N ILE A 239 0.03 -1.52 9.61
CA ILE A 239 -1.13 -1.00 8.88
C ILE A 239 -0.73 0.32 8.25
N GLY A 240 -0.98 0.49 6.95
CA GLY A 240 -0.69 1.72 6.26
C GLY A 240 -1.03 1.68 4.78
N CYS A 241 -0.49 2.64 4.05
CA CYS A 241 -0.62 2.76 2.61
C CYS A 241 0.53 3.61 2.04
N GLU A 242 0.59 3.70 0.72
CA GLU A 242 1.54 4.58 0.03
C GLU A 242 1.09 6.04 0.09
N MET A 243 2.02 6.99 -0.03
CA MET A 243 1.75 8.43 0.15
C MET A 243 0.67 8.99 -0.79
N ASN A 244 0.55 8.40 -1.98
CA ASN A 244 -0.39 8.85 -3.01
C ASN A 244 -1.81 8.28 -2.80
N GLY A 245 -2.02 7.38 -1.83
CA GLY A 245 -3.33 6.77 -1.55
C GLY A 245 -3.85 5.81 -2.64
N CYS A 246 -3.13 5.65 -3.75
CA CYS A 246 -3.51 4.84 -4.91
C CYS A 246 -2.83 3.46 -4.86
N SER A 247 -3.00 2.70 -3.79
CA SER A 247 -2.37 1.37 -3.63
C SER A 247 -3.38 0.29 -3.25
N GLU A 248 -4.65 0.52 -3.55
CA GLU A 248 -5.74 -0.39 -3.22
C GLU A 248 -5.78 -1.58 -4.19
N PRO A 249 -6.21 -2.77 -3.73
CA PRO A 249 -6.38 -3.92 -4.61
C PRO A 249 -7.47 -3.65 -5.65
N LEU A 250 -7.14 -3.78 -6.94
CA LEU A 250 -8.06 -3.52 -8.05
C LEU A 250 -9.10 -4.63 -8.26
N GLY A 251 -8.92 -5.80 -7.64
CA GLY A 251 -10.02 -6.73 -7.47
C GLY A 251 -9.78 -8.17 -7.87
N MET A 252 -8.52 -8.61 -7.99
CA MET A 252 -8.23 -10.00 -8.30
C MET A 252 -8.66 -10.91 -7.14
N LYS A 253 -8.29 -10.60 -5.89
CA LYS A 253 -8.66 -11.40 -4.72
C LYS A 253 -10.13 -11.22 -4.34
N SER A 254 -10.64 -9.99 -4.39
CA SER A 254 -12.02 -9.67 -3.99
C SER A 254 -13.08 -10.11 -5.01
N ARG A 255 -12.66 -10.52 -6.22
CA ARG A 255 -13.51 -10.85 -7.37
C ARG A 255 -14.29 -9.68 -7.97
N LEU A 256 -13.90 -8.44 -7.67
CA LEU A 256 -14.41 -7.28 -8.40
C LEU A 256 -14.00 -7.34 -9.89
N ILE A 257 -12.81 -7.87 -10.18
CA ILE A 257 -12.44 -8.31 -11.53
C ILE A 257 -13.08 -9.68 -11.77
N SER A 258 -14.01 -9.78 -12.72
CA SER A 258 -14.72 -11.03 -13.05
C SER A 258 -13.81 -12.06 -13.75
N ASP A 259 -14.20 -13.33 -13.74
CA ASP A 259 -13.42 -14.41 -14.36
C ASP A 259 -13.23 -14.22 -15.88
N GLN A 260 -14.19 -13.56 -16.55
CA GLN A 260 -14.14 -13.28 -18.00
C GLN A 260 -13.11 -12.21 -18.38
N GLN A 261 -12.66 -11.41 -17.40
CA GLN A 261 -11.66 -10.36 -17.62
C GLN A 261 -10.22 -10.89 -17.60
N ILE A 262 -10.02 -12.17 -17.26
CA ILE A 262 -8.69 -12.75 -17.08
C ILE A 262 -8.46 -13.80 -18.16
N THR A 263 -7.52 -13.52 -19.05
CA THR A 263 -7.15 -14.39 -20.17
C THR A 263 -5.66 -14.72 -20.13
N ALA A 264 -5.23 -15.75 -20.84
CA ALA A 264 -3.82 -16.12 -20.91
C ALA A 264 -3.48 -16.68 -22.29
N SER A 265 -2.18 -16.72 -22.59
CA SER A 265 -1.62 -17.34 -23.80
C SER A 265 -1.92 -18.84 -23.90
N SER A 266 -1.83 -19.56 -22.78
CA SER A 266 -2.01 -21.00 -22.73
C SER A 266 -2.42 -21.49 -21.33
N VAL A 267 -2.84 -22.75 -21.22
CA VAL A 267 -3.34 -23.33 -19.97
C VAL A 267 -2.86 -24.77 -19.81
N PHE A 268 -2.28 -25.08 -18.65
CA PHE A 268 -1.84 -26.42 -18.28
C PHE A 268 -2.95 -27.27 -17.64
N LYS A 269 -2.91 -28.58 -17.88
CA LYS A 269 -3.78 -29.58 -17.25
C LYS A 269 -2.92 -30.63 -16.55
N THR A 270 -3.13 -30.83 -15.26
CA THR A 270 -2.40 -31.89 -14.54
C THR A 270 -2.90 -33.26 -15.02
N TRP A 271 -1.97 -34.10 -15.49
CA TRP A 271 -2.24 -35.42 -16.09
C TRP A 271 -3.24 -35.42 -17.26
N GLY A 272 -3.48 -34.28 -17.91
CA GLY A 272 -4.48 -34.17 -18.97
C GLY A 272 -5.93 -34.26 -18.50
N ILE A 273 -6.19 -34.21 -17.19
CA ILE A 273 -7.53 -34.31 -16.60
C ILE A 273 -8.16 -32.91 -16.55
N ASP A 274 -9.35 -32.75 -17.15
CA ASP A 274 -10.05 -31.46 -17.22
C ASP A 274 -10.35 -30.87 -15.83
N ALA A 275 -10.68 -31.72 -14.85
CA ALA A 275 -10.92 -31.30 -13.48
C ALA A 275 -9.68 -30.67 -12.78
N PHE A 276 -8.47 -30.89 -13.30
CA PHE A 276 -7.21 -30.33 -12.81
C PHE A 276 -6.58 -29.35 -13.81
N THR A 277 -7.43 -28.53 -14.44
CA THR A 277 -7.00 -27.46 -15.34
C THR A 277 -6.67 -26.18 -14.55
N TRP A 278 -5.52 -25.57 -14.85
CA TRP A 278 -4.99 -24.36 -14.19
C TRP A 278 -5.40 -23.08 -14.94
N HIS A 279 -6.70 -22.82 -15.00
CA HIS A 279 -7.28 -21.72 -15.79
C HIS A 279 -6.78 -20.32 -15.40
N PRO A 280 -6.78 -19.35 -16.34
CA PRO A 280 -6.33 -17.97 -16.09
C PRO A 280 -7.10 -17.28 -14.95
N HIS A 281 -8.41 -17.49 -14.85
CA HIS A 281 -9.24 -16.89 -13.79
C HIS A 281 -8.93 -17.42 -12.38
N TYR A 282 -8.09 -18.45 -12.25
CA TYR A 282 -7.55 -18.89 -10.97
C TYR A 282 -6.31 -18.12 -10.52
N ALA A 283 -5.76 -17.22 -11.33
CA ALA A 283 -4.60 -16.38 -11.00
C ALA A 283 -4.91 -15.27 -9.97
N ARG A 284 -5.66 -15.58 -8.91
CA ARG A 284 -6.09 -14.64 -7.87
C ARG A 284 -5.23 -14.84 -6.63
N LEU A 285 -4.72 -13.75 -6.07
CA LEU A 285 -3.90 -13.78 -4.85
C LEU A 285 -4.61 -14.55 -3.72
N ASP A 286 -3.86 -15.38 -3.00
CA ASP A 286 -4.34 -16.23 -1.89
C ASP A 286 -5.46 -17.22 -2.22
N LYS A 287 -5.75 -17.46 -3.51
CA LYS A 287 -6.69 -18.51 -3.88
C LYS A 287 -6.22 -19.86 -3.33
N THR A 288 -7.15 -20.59 -2.75
CA THR A 288 -6.98 -21.95 -2.21
C THR A 288 -7.75 -22.96 -3.06
N GLY A 289 -7.43 -24.24 -2.90
CA GLY A 289 -8.01 -25.35 -3.67
C GLY A 289 -6.95 -26.24 -4.31
N LYS A 290 -7.39 -27.29 -5.02
CA LYS A 290 -6.50 -28.23 -5.71
C LYS A 290 -5.82 -27.57 -6.92
N THR A 291 -6.58 -26.83 -7.71
CA THR A 291 -6.10 -25.91 -8.74
C THR A 291 -6.42 -24.49 -8.28
N ASN A 292 -5.38 -23.73 -7.98
CA ASN A 292 -5.52 -22.45 -7.30
C ASN A 292 -4.68 -21.33 -7.89
N ALA A 293 -4.11 -21.54 -9.08
CA ALA A 293 -3.35 -20.54 -9.81
C ALA A 293 -3.60 -20.70 -11.31
N TRP A 294 -3.08 -19.77 -12.09
CA TRP A 294 -2.86 -20.01 -13.51
C TRP A 294 -1.49 -20.65 -13.71
N THR A 295 -1.44 -21.66 -14.58
CA THR A 295 -0.20 -22.29 -15.02
C THR A 295 -0.19 -22.38 -16.54
N ALA A 296 0.89 -21.90 -17.17
CA ALA A 296 1.05 -21.96 -18.61
C ALA A 296 1.30 -23.41 -19.09
N LEU A 297 0.78 -23.74 -20.28
CA LEU A 297 0.98 -25.06 -20.89
C LEU A 297 2.46 -25.31 -21.18
N HIS A 298 3.12 -24.30 -21.76
CA HIS A 298 4.53 -24.30 -22.11
C HIS A 298 5.33 -23.39 -21.20
N ASN A 299 6.61 -23.72 -21.00
CA ASN A 299 7.56 -22.88 -20.28
C ASN A 299 8.35 -22.02 -21.28
N GLY A 300 7.68 -21.03 -21.87
CA GLY A 300 8.25 -20.14 -22.88
C GLY A 300 8.18 -18.68 -22.47
N GLN A 301 9.11 -17.86 -22.98
CA GLN A 301 9.08 -16.41 -22.76
C GLN A 301 7.95 -15.70 -23.54
N SER A 302 7.26 -16.42 -24.43
CA SER A 302 6.08 -15.96 -25.15
C SER A 302 4.78 -16.06 -24.33
N GLU A 303 4.82 -16.70 -23.16
CA GLU A 303 3.65 -16.86 -22.32
C GLU A 303 3.26 -15.54 -21.64
N TRP A 304 1.96 -15.33 -21.45
CA TRP A 304 1.43 -14.15 -20.80
C TRP A 304 0.12 -14.44 -20.07
N LEU A 305 -0.08 -13.71 -18.97
CA LEU A 305 -1.37 -13.57 -18.30
C LEU A 305 -1.87 -12.15 -18.51
N GLN A 306 -3.11 -11.99 -18.97
CA GLN A 306 -3.74 -10.72 -19.27
C GLN A 306 -4.93 -10.46 -18.36
N ILE A 307 -5.06 -9.22 -17.92
CA ILE A 307 -6.16 -8.73 -17.09
C ILE A 307 -6.76 -7.51 -17.81
N ASP A 308 -8.07 -7.55 -18.10
CA ASP A 308 -8.87 -6.42 -18.62
C ASP A 308 -9.57 -5.71 -17.46
N LEU A 309 -9.20 -4.46 -17.18
CA LEU A 309 -9.79 -3.64 -16.12
C LEU A 309 -11.14 -3.01 -16.51
N ARG A 310 -11.63 -3.25 -17.74
CA ARG A 310 -12.82 -2.67 -18.39
C ARG A 310 -12.72 -1.18 -18.71
N ASP A 311 -12.24 -0.40 -17.75
CA ASP A 311 -11.99 1.02 -17.86
C ASP A 311 -10.51 1.31 -17.65
N GLN A 312 -10.06 2.47 -18.12
CA GLN A 312 -8.69 2.91 -17.86
C GLN A 312 -8.55 3.20 -16.36
N LYS A 313 -7.57 2.58 -15.72
CA LYS A 313 -7.27 2.81 -14.30
C LYS A 313 -5.79 3.15 -14.13
N LYS A 314 -5.48 3.86 -13.05
CA LYS A 314 -4.10 4.14 -12.65
C LYS A 314 -3.54 2.93 -11.93
N VAL A 315 -2.53 2.30 -12.51
CA VAL A 315 -1.88 1.11 -11.95
C VAL A 315 -0.58 1.52 -11.29
N THR A 316 -0.44 1.18 -10.01
CA THR A 316 0.71 1.56 -9.18
C THR A 316 1.56 0.38 -8.76
N GLY A 317 1.02 -0.84 -8.82
CA GLY A 317 1.82 -2.01 -8.49
C GLY A 317 1.14 -3.34 -8.78
N ILE A 318 1.85 -4.39 -8.42
CA ILE A 318 1.44 -5.77 -8.60
C ILE A 318 2.00 -6.62 -7.46
N ILE A 319 1.18 -7.54 -6.96
CA ILE A 319 1.57 -8.56 -6.00
C ILE A 319 1.50 -9.90 -6.71
N THR A 320 2.58 -10.68 -6.66
CA THR A 320 2.65 -12.02 -7.24
C THR A 320 2.85 -13.07 -6.15
N GLN A 321 2.35 -14.28 -6.40
CA GLN A 321 2.46 -15.43 -5.52
C GLN A 321 2.53 -16.71 -6.39
N GLY A 322 3.35 -17.69 -6.00
CA GLY A 322 3.43 -18.97 -6.70
C GLY A 322 2.29 -19.93 -6.31
N ALA A 323 2.43 -21.22 -6.63
CA ALA A 323 1.54 -22.27 -6.14
C ALA A 323 2.26 -23.63 -6.05
N ARG A 324 1.52 -24.67 -5.63
CA ARG A 324 2.05 -26.02 -5.50
C ARG A 324 1.13 -27.00 -6.23
N ASP A 325 1.71 -27.80 -7.09
CA ASP A 325 1.03 -28.86 -7.85
C ASP A 325 1.48 -30.22 -7.32
N PHE A 326 0.60 -30.95 -6.62
CA PHE A 326 0.85 -32.29 -6.06
C PHE A 326 2.23 -32.50 -5.42
N GLY A 327 2.68 -31.55 -4.60
CA GLY A 327 3.97 -31.65 -3.94
C GLY A 327 5.06 -30.76 -4.52
N HIS A 328 4.95 -30.41 -5.80
CA HIS A 328 5.95 -29.62 -6.54
C HIS A 328 5.67 -28.12 -6.44
N ILE A 329 6.64 -27.38 -5.92
CA ILE A 329 6.62 -25.92 -5.79
C ILE A 329 6.84 -25.29 -7.18
N GLN A 330 5.97 -24.37 -7.58
CA GLN A 330 6.04 -23.70 -8.88
C GLN A 330 5.78 -22.20 -8.72
N TYR A 331 6.60 -21.36 -9.34
CA TYR A 331 6.47 -19.91 -9.25
C TYR A 331 7.25 -19.19 -10.35
N VAL A 332 6.86 -17.94 -10.61
CA VAL A 332 7.61 -17.03 -11.49
C VAL A 332 8.62 -16.24 -10.66
N ALA A 333 9.89 -16.37 -11.00
CA ALA A 333 11.03 -15.76 -10.31
C ALA A 333 11.39 -14.37 -10.87
N ALA A 334 11.04 -14.09 -12.12
CA ALA A 334 11.13 -12.75 -12.70
C ALA A 334 10.14 -12.58 -13.85
N TYR A 335 9.66 -11.35 -14.05
CA TYR A 335 8.71 -11.02 -15.12
C TYR A 335 8.88 -9.58 -15.61
N LYS A 336 8.35 -9.31 -16.81
CA LYS A 336 8.13 -7.96 -17.35
C LYS A 336 6.64 -7.64 -17.31
N VAL A 337 6.30 -6.36 -17.42
CA VAL A 337 4.91 -5.89 -17.51
C VAL A 337 4.72 -5.16 -18.83
N ALA A 338 3.66 -5.49 -19.55
CA ALA A 338 3.19 -4.75 -20.71
C ALA A 338 1.78 -4.23 -20.46
N TYR A 339 1.46 -3.07 -21.03
CA TYR A 339 0.15 -2.45 -20.85
C TYR A 339 -0.38 -1.88 -22.17
N SER A 340 -1.70 -1.71 -22.23
CA SER A 340 -2.43 -1.25 -23.41
C SER A 340 -3.77 -0.65 -23.04
N ASP A 341 -4.26 0.33 -23.81
CA ASP A 341 -5.62 0.85 -23.68
C ASP A 341 -6.61 0.21 -24.66
N ASN A 342 -6.11 -0.35 -25.78
CA ASN A 342 -6.93 -0.91 -26.85
C ASN A 342 -6.83 -2.44 -26.99
N GLY A 343 -5.90 -3.08 -26.27
CA GLY A 343 -5.66 -4.52 -26.29
C GLY A 343 -4.86 -5.03 -27.50
N THR A 344 -4.52 -4.16 -28.47
CA THR A 344 -3.82 -4.51 -29.71
C THR A 344 -2.41 -3.95 -29.78
N SER A 345 -2.22 -2.69 -29.37
CA SER A 345 -0.92 -2.03 -29.26
C SER A 345 -0.40 -2.15 -27.84
N TRP A 346 0.81 -2.68 -27.66
CA TRP A 346 1.36 -2.98 -26.33
C TRP A 346 2.64 -2.20 -26.07
N THR A 347 2.68 -1.53 -24.92
CA THR A 347 3.87 -0.83 -24.43
C THR A 347 4.48 -1.64 -23.30
N LEU A 348 5.78 -1.91 -23.36
CA LEU A 348 6.52 -2.51 -22.26
C LEU A 348 6.84 -1.45 -21.21
N TYR A 349 6.63 -1.77 -19.94
CA TYR A 349 7.06 -0.92 -18.84
C TYR A 349 8.59 -0.81 -18.82
N GLN A 350 9.10 0.42 -18.83
CA GLN A 350 10.52 0.72 -18.92
C GLN A 350 11.09 1.12 -17.56
N ASP A 351 12.37 0.86 -17.37
CA ASP A 351 13.13 1.42 -16.26
C ASP A 351 13.45 2.89 -16.54
N GLY A 352 13.01 3.80 -15.66
CA GLY A 352 13.22 5.24 -15.82
C GLY A 352 14.70 5.67 -15.87
N GLN A 353 15.63 4.84 -15.40
CA GLN A 353 17.06 5.14 -15.42
C GLN A 353 17.76 4.67 -16.69
N THR A 354 17.30 3.56 -17.29
CA THR A 354 18.02 2.90 -18.40
C THR A 354 17.24 2.88 -19.71
N ASN A 355 15.97 3.32 -19.72
CA ASN A 355 15.06 3.24 -20.88
C ASN A 355 14.96 1.83 -21.49
N SER A 356 15.26 0.81 -20.69
CA SER A 356 15.17 -0.59 -21.07
C SER A 356 14.00 -1.26 -20.36
N ALA A 357 13.47 -2.34 -20.96
CA ALA A 357 12.29 -3.00 -20.40
C ALA A 357 12.59 -3.52 -18.98
N LYS A 358 11.88 -3.00 -17.98
CA LYS A 358 12.14 -3.32 -16.57
C LYS A 358 11.85 -4.78 -16.31
N ILE A 359 12.80 -5.46 -15.68
CA ILE A 359 12.61 -6.82 -15.17
C ILE A 359 12.33 -6.73 -13.66
N PHE A 360 11.16 -7.20 -13.26
CA PHE A 360 10.77 -7.29 -11.86
C PHE A 360 11.22 -8.63 -11.29
N HIS A 361 11.85 -8.59 -10.12
CA HIS A 361 12.09 -9.80 -9.33
C HIS A 361 10.77 -10.30 -8.75
N GLY A 362 10.41 -11.52 -9.11
CA GLY A 362 9.20 -12.20 -8.67
C GLY A 362 9.42 -12.99 -7.37
N ASN A 363 8.76 -14.13 -7.28
CA ASN A 363 8.72 -14.96 -6.09
C ASN A 363 9.99 -15.83 -5.95
N SER A 364 10.31 -16.18 -4.71
CA SER A 364 11.35 -17.16 -4.36
C SER A 364 10.77 -18.47 -3.84
N ASP A 365 9.45 -18.53 -3.64
CA ASP A 365 8.72 -19.69 -3.13
C ASP A 365 7.27 -19.69 -3.69
N ASN A 366 6.44 -20.63 -3.25
CA ASN A 366 5.05 -20.75 -3.69
C ASN A 366 4.00 -20.01 -2.83
N TYR A 367 4.38 -19.43 -1.69
CA TYR A 367 3.42 -18.97 -0.68
C TYR A 367 3.57 -17.48 -0.35
N SER A 368 4.79 -17.00 -0.19
CA SER A 368 5.08 -15.61 0.16
C SER A 368 4.66 -14.67 -0.97
N HIS A 369 4.06 -13.54 -0.59
CA HIS A 369 3.70 -12.47 -1.50
C HIS A 369 4.94 -11.72 -1.93
N LYS A 370 5.08 -11.45 -3.22
CA LYS A 370 6.07 -10.51 -3.75
C LYS A 370 5.35 -9.29 -4.28
N LYS A 371 5.45 -8.17 -3.55
CA LYS A 371 4.94 -6.87 -4.00
C LYS A 371 6.03 -6.15 -4.80
N ASN A 372 5.69 -5.73 -6.01
CA ASN A 372 6.46 -4.80 -6.82
C ASN A 372 5.60 -3.57 -7.12
N VAL A 373 6.15 -2.40 -6.84
CA VAL A 373 5.49 -1.11 -7.11
C VAL A 373 6.19 -0.50 -8.32
N PHE A 374 5.40 0.13 -9.18
CA PHE A 374 5.90 0.86 -10.32
C PHE A 374 6.43 2.22 -9.85
N ASP A 375 7.70 2.50 -10.17
CA ASP A 375 8.32 3.78 -9.83
C ASP A 375 7.56 4.94 -10.48
N GLU A 376 7.13 4.76 -11.73
CA GLU A 376 6.24 5.65 -12.45
C GLU A 376 4.89 4.95 -12.69
N PRO A 377 3.83 5.30 -11.94
CA PRO A 377 2.49 4.80 -12.20
C PRO A 377 2.03 5.10 -13.63
N PHE A 378 1.28 4.19 -14.24
CA PHE A 378 0.77 4.34 -15.60
C PHE A 378 -0.73 4.08 -15.66
N TYR A 379 -1.37 4.67 -16.67
CA TYR A 379 -2.78 4.43 -16.97
C TYR A 379 -2.88 3.31 -18.01
N ALA A 380 -3.74 2.34 -17.73
CA ALA A 380 -4.01 1.26 -18.65
C ALA A 380 -5.38 0.65 -18.40
N ARG A 381 -5.98 0.13 -19.47
CA ARG A 381 -7.12 -0.80 -19.37
C ARG A 381 -6.66 -2.26 -19.32
N PHE A 382 -5.69 -2.63 -20.14
CA PHE A 382 -5.18 -3.99 -20.25
C PHE A 382 -3.76 -4.08 -19.70
N ILE A 383 -3.53 -5.11 -18.89
CA ILE A 383 -2.22 -5.39 -18.31
C ILE A 383 -1.84 -6.83 -18.65
N ARG A 384 -0.60 -7.01 -19.10
CA ARG A 384 0.03 -8.32 -19.33
C ARG A 384 1.23 -8.51 -18.44
N ILE A 385 1.29 -9.68 -17.84
CA ILE A 385 2.44 -10.15 -17.06
C ILE A 385 3.17 -11.14 -17.95
N LEU A 386 4.46 -10.89 -18.18
CA LEU A 386 5.31 -11.61 -19.12
C LEU A 386 6.43 -12.32 -18.34
N PRO A 387 6.28 -13.61 -18.01
CA PRO A 387 7.29 -14.36 -17.25
C PRO A 387 8.60 -14.47 -18.02
N VAL A 388 9.72 -14.18 -17.35
CA VAL A 388 11.07 -14.29 -17.95
C VAL A 388 11.95 -15.32 -17.26
N ALA A 389 11.69 -15.60 -15.97
CA ALA A 389 12.33 -16.67 -15.23
C ALA A 389 11.32 -17.32 -14.27
N TRP A 390 11.43 -18.63 -14.05
CA TRP A 390 10.50 -19.41 -13.22
C TRP A 390 11.17 -20.63 -12.62
N HIS A 391 10.55 -21.19 -11.59
CA HIS A 391 10.92 -22.44 -10.97
C HIS A 391 9.89 -23.53 -11.32
N ASN A 392 10.35 -24.64 -11.88
CA ASN A 392 9.55 -25.75 -12.42
C ASN A 392 8.60 -25.39 -13.58
N ARG A 393 7.55 -24.61 -13.32
CA ARG A 393 6.59 -24.14 -14.34
C ARG A 393 6.20 -22.69 -14.10
N ILE A 394 5.80 -22.02 -15.18
CA ILE A 394 5.21 -20.69 -15.12
C ILE A 394 3.86 -20.78 -14.42
N THR A 395 3.83 -20.38 -13.15
CA THR A 395 2.65 -20.44 -12.29
C THR A 395 2.50 -19.15 -11.50
N LEU A 396 1.31 -18.54 -11.56
CA LEU A 396 1.02 -17.24 -10.96
C LEU A 396 -0.35 -17.16 -10.28
N ARG A 397 -0.36 -16.54 -9.11
CA ARG A 397 -1.47 -15.86 -8.47
C ARG A 397 -1.11 -14.37 -8.35
N VAL A 398 -2.07 -13.49 -8.61
CA VAL A 398 -1.79 -12.06 -8.78
C VAL A 398 -2.85 -11.20 -8.08
N GLU A 399 -2.43 -10.04 -7.60
CA GLU A 399 -3.28 -8.88 -7.30
C GLU A 399 -2.68 -7.63 -7.94
N LEU A 400 -3.50 -6.80 -8.57
CA LEU A 400 -3.07 -5.50 -9.10
C LEU A 400 -3.39 -4.42 -8.07
N LEU A 401 -2.53 -3.41 -7.98
CA LEU A 401 -2.70 -2.27 -7.10
C LEU A 401 -2.90 -1.00 -7.94
N GLY A 402 -3.82 -0.15 -7.51
CA GLY A 402 -4.16 1.07 -8.24
C GLY A 402 -5.36 1.82 -7.68
N CYS A 403 -5.94 2.68 -8.51
CA CYS A 403 -7.15 3.45 -8.22
C CYS A 403 -7.84 3.91 -9.51
N ASP A 404 -9.08 4.39 -9.36
CA ASP A 404 -9.99 4.76 -10.46
C ASP A 404 -9.88 6.23 -10.90
N GLU A 405 -8.83 6.95 -10.48
CA GLU A 405 -8.68 8.42 -10.68
C GLU A 405 -9.04 8.94 -12.07
#